data_AF-A0A517R7V3-F1
#
_entry.id   AF-A0A517R7V3-F1
#
_cell.length_a   1.000
_cell.length_b   1.000
_cell.length_c   1.000
_cell.angle_alpha   90.00
_cell.angle_beta   90.00
_cell.angle_gamma   90.00
#
_symmetry.space_group_name_H-M   'P 1'
#
loop_
_entity.id
_entity.type
_entity.pdbx_description
1 polymer ?
#
loop_
_entity_poly.entity_id
_entity_poly.type
_entity_poly.pdbx_seq_one_letter_code
_entity_poly.pdbx_strand_id
1 'polypeptide(L)' 'MIFRLSHTLNQKIKTGKLTALPLHQSPFGDWSCHLFYGNRSPYILLCNSKSLYSCVMPGN' A
#
# COMPACT_ATOMS: atom_id res chain seq x y z
N MET A 1 7.05 -9.63 5.29
CA MET A 1 5.98 -8.60 5.18
C MET A 1 6.09 -7.95 3.81
N ILE A 2 5.01 -7.93 3.04
CA ILE A 2 4.94 -7.48 1.65
C ILE A 2 4.01 -6.28 1.58
N PHE A 3 4.48 -5.19 0.98
CA PHE A 3 3.67 -4.02 0.64
C PHE A 3 3.33 -4.04 -0.85
N ARG A 4 2.05 -4.16 -1.15
CA ARG A 4 1.51 -4.11 -2.51
C ARG A 4 1.09 -2.70 -2.83
N LEU A 5 1.89 -2.04 -3.66
CA LEU A 5 1.63 -0.66 -4.07
C LEU A 5 0.58 -0.62 -5.18
N SER A 6 -0.36 0.32 -5.09
CA SER A 6 -1.18 0.68 -6.24
C SER A 6 -0.30 1.20 -7.38
N HIS A 7 -0.79 1.08 -8.62
CA HIS A 7 -0.06 1.59 -9.79
C HIS A 7 0.28 3.09 -9.65
N THR A 8 -0.67 3.88 -9.17
CA THR A 8 -0.53 5.33 -8.93
C THR A 8 0.56 5.64 -7.90
N LEU A 9 0.59 4.90 -6.79
CA LEU A 9 1.60 5.07 -5.75
C LEU A 9 2.98 4.66 -6.27
N ASN A 10 3.10 3.52 -6.96
CA ASN A 10 4.33 3.04 -7.57
C ASN A 10 4.93 4.05 -8.56
N GLN A 11 4.09 4.67 -9.40
CA GLN A 11 4.53 5.73 -10.32
C GLN A 11 5.04 6.97 -9.58
N LYS A 12 4.36 7.38 -8.49
CA LYS A 12 4.72 8.57 -7.73
C LYS A 12 6.06 8.42 -7.00
N ILE A 13 6.32 7.26 -6.40
CA ILE A 13 7.58 6.97 -5.68
C ILE A 13 8.68 6.38 -6.59
N LYS A 14 8.37 6.14 -7.88
CA LYS A 14 9.29 5.70 -8.92
C LYS A 14 10.06 4.41 -8.57
N THR A 15 9.40 3.47 -7.88
CA THR A 15 9.99 2.17 -7.49
C THR A 15 10.22 1.21 -8.67
N GLY A 16 9.86 1.61 -9.89
CA GLY A 16 10.14 0.84 -11.11
C GLY A 16 9.17 -0.34 -11.30
N LYS A 17 9.65 -1.41 -11.94
CA LYS A 17 8.85 -2.60 -12.22
C LYS A 17 8.73 -3.43 -10.94
N LEU A 18 7.52 -3.48 -10.38
CA LEU A 18 7.23 -4.35 -9.24
C LEU A 18 7.04 -5.80 -9.71
N THR A 19 7.72 -6.72 -9.05
CA THR A 19 7.50 -8.16 -9.25
C THR A 19 6.26 -8.58 -8.47
N ALA A 20 5.33 -9.27 -9.12
CA ALA A 20 4.18 -9.86 -8.43
C ALA A 20 4.67 -11.02 -7.56
N LEU A 21 4.54 -10.88 -6.24
CA LEU A 21 4.87 -11.92 -5.27
C LEU A 21 3.61 -12.71 -4.87
N PRO A 22 3.74 -14.03 -4.59
CA PRO A 22 2.64 -14.81 -4.04
C PRO A 22 2.16 -14.24 -2.70
N LEU A 23 0.94 -14.62 -2.31
CA LEU A 23 0.38 -14.24 -1.00
C LEU A 23 1.28 -14.74 0.13
N HIS A 24 1.55 -13.85 1.08
CA HIS A 24 2.29 -14.21 2.29
C HIS A 24 1.47 -15.17 3.15
N GLN A 25 2.13 -16.19 3.73
CA GLN A 25 1.46 -17.19 4.57
C GLN A 25 0.91 -16.57 5.86
N SER A 26 1.73 -15.75 6.55
CA SER A 26 1.29 -15.02 7.75
C SER A 26 0.12 -14.06 7.43
N PRO A 27 -0.95 -14.03 8.26
CA PRO A 27 -2.08 -13.13 8.07
C PRO A 27 -1.69 -11.65 8.17
N PHE A 28 -0.62 -11.32 8.91
CA PHE A 28 -0.09 -9.95 9.03
C PHE A 28 0.99 -9.61 7.99
N GLY A 29 1.27 -10.56 7.09
CA GLY A 29 2.41 -10.47 6.18
C GLY A 29 2.13 -9.74 4.88
N ASP A 30 0.89 -9.34 4.59
CA ASP A 30 0.47 -8.80 3.31
C ASP A 30 -0.37 -7.54 3.48
N TRP A 31 0.08 -6.42 2.91
CA TRP A 31 -0.54 -5.11 3.06
C TRP A 31 -0.71 -4.46 1.70
N SER A 32 -1.89 -3.92 1.40
CA SER A 32 -2.12 -3.07 0.25
C SER A 32 -1.92 -1.60 0.61
N CYS A 33 -1.31 -0.85 -0.30
CA CYS A 33 -1.00 0.56 -0.12
C CYS A 33 -1.64 1.38 -1.24
N HIS A 34 -2.55 2.28 -0.88
CA HIS A 34 -3.29 3.11 -1.82
C HIS A 34 -3.05 4.59 -1.54
N LEU A 35 -2.59 5.32 -2.54
CA LEU A 35 -2.53 6.77 -2.50
C LEU A 35 -3.92 7.35 -2.79
N PHE A 36 -4.40 8.20 -1.90
CA PHE A 36 -5.60 9.01 -2.10
C PHE A 36 -5.33 10.47 -1.69
N TYR A 37 -6.19 11.38 -2.11
CA TYR A 37 -6.09 12.79 -1.76
C TYR A 37 -7.24 13.18 -0.85
N GLY A 38 -6.92 13.74 0.30
CA GLY A 38 -7.88 14.36 1.22
C GLY A 38 -7.76 15.87 1.07
N ASN A 39 -8.82 16.50 0.55
CA ASN A 39 -8.82 17.91 0.15
C ASN A 39 -7.77 18.19 -0.95
N ARG A 40 -6.50 18.41 -0.58
CA ARG A 40 -5.34 18.57 -1.49
C ARG A 40 -4.09 17.87 -0.98
N SER A 41 -4.13 17.29 0.21
CA SER A 41 -2.99 16.63 0.83
C SER A 41 -2.98 15.15 0.44
N PRO A 42 -1.83 14.60 0.03
CA PRO A 42 -1.73 13.18 -0.27
C PRO A 42 -1.73 12.37 1.02
N TYR A 43 -2.43 11.24 1.00
CA TYR A 43 -2.45 10.27 2.09
C TYR A 43 -2.27 8.85 1.53
N ILE A 44 -1.63 8.00 2.32
CA ILE A 44 -1.46 6.58 2.02
C ILE A 44 -2.35 5.80 2.97
N LEU A 45 -3.27 5.02 2.42
CA LEU A 45 -4.02 4.01 3.14
C LEU A 45 -3.26 2.68 3.06
N LEU A 46 -2.84 2.15 4.22
CA LEU A 46 -2.39 0.79 4.39
C LEU A 46 -3.56 -0.07 4.85
N CYS A 47 -3.83 -1.18 4.16
CA CYS A 47 -4.84 -2.14 4.56
C CYS A 47 -4.30 -3.57 4.53
N ASN A 48 -4.66 -4.35 5.53
CA ASN A 48 -4.49 -5.80 5.54
C ASN A 48 -5.87 -6.46 5.60
N SER A 49 -6.31 -7.04 4.48
CA SER A 49 -7.64 -7.64 4.37
C SER A 49 -7.81 -8.92 5.20
N LYS A 50 -6.72 -9.64 5.52
CA LYS A 50 -6.79 -10.86 6.33
C LYS A 50 -6.95 -10.56 7.81
N SER A 51 -6.25 -9.54 8.31
CA SER A 51 -6.30 -9.13 9.71
C SER A 51 -7.31 -8.01 9.99
N LEU A 52 -7.93 -7.45 8.94
CA LEU A 52 -8.84 -6.29 9.00
C LEU A 52 -8.20 -5.05 9.66
N TYR A 53 -6.88 -4.94 9.59
CA TYR A 53 -6.16 -3.77 10.09
C TYR A 53 -5.93 -2.76 9.00
N SER A 54 -6.08 -1.48 9.35
CA SER A 54 -5.83 -0.37 8.46
C SER A 54 -5.15 0.79 9.18
N CYS A 55 -4.39 1.58 8.43
CA CYS A 55 -3.71 2.76 8.92
C CYS A 55 -3.67 3.82 7.82
N VAL A 56 -3.85 5.09 8.19
CA VAL A 56 -3.71 6.23 7.28
C VAL A 56 -2.46 7.01 7.67
N MET A 57 -1.60 7.27 6.69
CA MET A 57 -0.35 8.02 6.88
C MET A 57 -0.33 9.21 5.91
N PRO A 58 0.25 10.36 6.30
CA PRO A 58 0.48 11.45 5.35
C PRO A 58 1.48 11.01 4.26
N GLY A 59 1.17 11.33 3.01
CA GLY A 59 2.09 11.16 1.88
C GLY A 59 2.73 12.50 1.53
N ASN A 60 4.01 12.68 1.82
CA ASN A 60 4.76 13.87 1.42
C ASN A 60 5.29 13.75 -0.02
#